data_AF-A0A5J5TAX3-F1
#
_entry.id   AF-A0A5J5TAX3-F1
#
_cell.length_a   1.000
_cell.length_b   1.000
_cell.length_c   1.000
_cell.angle_alpha   90.00
_cell.angle_beta   90.00
_cell.angle_gamma   90.00
#
_symmetry.space_group_name_H-M   'P 1'
#
loop_
_entity.id
_entity.type
_entity.pdbx_description
1 polymer ?
#
loop_
_entity_poly.entity_id
_entity_poly.type
_entity_poly.pdbx_seq_one_letter_code
_entity_poly.pdbx_strand_id
1 'polypeptide(L)'
;MVPIVLTQMATGLGVLAGAVFVKSVMDQKPMAGPFQRCPTCNGTGRVSCICSRWSDGDVGCRTCSGSGRRACSSCGGSGTGRPIPVQLIVRQPTNRSF
;
A
#
# COMPACT_ATOMS: atom_id res chain seq x y z
N MET A 1 49.36 -29.45 -18.79
CA MET A 1 48.56 -28.87 -17.69
C MET A 1 48.52 -27.35 -17.84
N VAL A 2 47.67 -26.82 -18.71
CA VAL A 2 47.39 -25.39 -18.90
C VAL A 2 46.04 -25.32 -19.63
N PRO A 3 45.12 -24.37 -19.38
CA PRO A 3 44.98 -23.45 -18.25
C PRO A 3 43.58 -23.55 -17.58
N ILE A 4 43.56 -23.59 -16.25
CA ILE A 4 42.34 -23.44 -15.41
C ILE A 4 41.89 -21.95 -15.35
N VAL A 5 42.52 -21.08 -16.15
CA VAL A 5 42.33 -19.62 -16.04
C VAL A 5 41.12 -19.12 -16.85
N LEU A 6 40.55 -19.90 -17.78
CA LEU A 6 39.48 -19.43 -18.66
C LEU A 6 38.04 -19.51 -18.08
N THR A 7 37.84 -20.22 -16.97
CA THR A 7 36.49 -20.45 -16.42
C THR A 7 36.06 -19.45 -15.34
N GLN A 8 36.95 -18.54 -14.89
CA GLN A 8 36.63 -17.61 -13.79
C GLN A 8 35.92 -16.32 -14.22
N MET A 9 35.86 -16.02 -15.52
CA MET A 9 35.21 -14.81 -16.05
C MET A 9 33.79 -15.08 -16.56
N ALA A 10 33.44 -16.33 -16.87
CA ALA A 10 32.09 -16.69 -17.29
C ALA A 10 31.10 -16.71 -16.12
N THR A 11 31.57 -16.96 -14.90
CA THR A 11 30.72 -17.01 -13.70
C THR A 11 30.47 -15.65 -13.05
N GLY A 12 31.29 -14.63 -13.32
CA GLY A 12 31.14 -13.29 -12.70
C GLY A 12 30.09 -12.40 -13.37
N LEU A 13 29.95 -12.45 -14.70
CA LEU A 13 29.06 -11.55 -15.46
C LEU A 13 27.58 -11.96 -15.38
N GLY A 14 27.27 -13.25 -15.28
CA GLY A 14 25.89 -13.74 -15.17
C GLY A 14 25.20 -13.32 -13.87
N VAL A 15 25.95 -13.23 -12.77
CA VAL A 15 25.41 -12.85 -11.45
C VAL A 15 24.99 -11.37 -11.43
N LEU A 16 25.75 -10.50 -12.11
CA LEU A 16 25.45 -9.07 -12.21
C LEU A 16 24.19 -8.81 -13.05
N ALA A 17 24.04 -9.49 -14.19
CA ALA A 17 22.85 -9.38 -15.02
C ALA A 17 21.58 -9.87 -14.30
N GLY A 18 21.69 -10.96 -13.52
CA GLY A 18 20.63 -11.43 -12.64
C GLY A 18 20.20 -10.38 -11.61
N ALA A 19 21.16 -9.78 -10.90
CA ALA A 19 20.88 -8.80 -9.85
C ALA A 19 20.13 -7.56 -10.37
N VAL A 20 20.48 -7.05 -11.57
CA VAL A 20 19.79 -5.90 -12.18
C VAL A 20 18.35 -6.25 -12.56
N PHE A 21 18.10 -7.47 -13.06
CA PHE A 21 16.75 -7.92 -13.38
C PHE A 21 15.88 -8.06 -12.12
N VAL A 22 16.39 -8.66 -11.03
CA VAL A 22 15.62 -8.78 -9.77
C VAL A 22 15.36 -7.41 -9.14
N LYS A 23 16.33 -6.49 -9.17
CA LYS A 23 16.14 -5.09 -8.75
C LYS A 23 15.03 -4.42 -9.54
N SER A 24 14.97 -4.63 -10.85
CA SER A 24 13.97 -4.03 -11.74
C SER A 24 12.54 -4.50 -11.42
N VAL A 25 12.37 -5.77 -11.04
CA VAL A 25 11.07 -6.33 -10.62
C VAL A 25 10.68 -5.84 -9.22
N MET A 26 11.64 -5.66 -8.31
CA MET A 26 11.40 -5.11 -6.97
C MET A 26 11.07 -3.61 -6.99
N ASP A 27 11.64 -2.82 -7.90
CA ASP A 27 11.32 -1.39 -8.05
C ASP A 27 9.92 -1.18 -8.66
N GLN A 28 9.49 -2.07 -9.57
CA GLN A 28 8.15 -2.00 -10.18
C GLN A 28 7.01 -2.38 -9.23
N LYS A 29 7.29 -3.17 -8.19
CA LYS A 29 6.39 -3.36 -7.05
C LYS A 29 6.88 -2.44 -5.94
N PRO A 30 6.41 -1.17 -5.85
CA PRO A 30 6.72 -0.36 -4.68
C PRO A 30 6.33 -1.22 -3.49
N MET A 31 7.32 -1.55 -2.67
CA MET A 31 7.19 -2.45 -1.53
C MET A 31 5.90 -2.09 -0.84
N ALA A 32 4.90 -2.97 -0.94
CA ALA A 32 3.68 -2.85 -0.19
C ALA A 32 4.08 -3.10 1.26
N GLY A 33 4.68 -2.08 1.88
CA GLY A 33 4.83 -2.02 3.33
C GLY A 33 3.45 -2.32 3.94
N PRO A 34 3.42 -2.89 5.15
CA PRO A 34 2.17 -3.30 5.77
C PRO A 34 1.13 -2.19 5.59
N PHE A 35 0.04 -2.50 4.88
CA PHE A 35 -0.99 -1.51 4.59
C PHE A 35 -1.34 -0.81 5.90
N GLN A 36 -1.11 0.51 5.94
CA GLN A 36 -1.33 1.26 7.17
C GLN A 36 -2.75 1.00 7.65
N ARG A 37 -2.92 0.69 8.94
CA ARG A 37 -4.25 0.46 9.51
C ARG A 37 -5.10 1.69 9.26
N CYS A 38 -6.36 1.49 8.93
CA CYS A 38 -7.28 2.61 8.79
C CYS A 38 -7.37 3.35 10.13
N PRO A 39 -7.02 4.65 10.20
CA PRO A 39 -7.00 5.39 11.46
C PRO A 39 -8.39 5.53 12.07
N THR A 40 -9.44 5.53 11.24
CA THR A 40 -10.83 5.66 11.70
C THR A 40 -11.37 4.43 12.43
N CYS A 41 -10.98 3.21 12.02
CA CYS A 41 -11.46 1.97 12.65
C CYS A 41 -10.33 1.17 13.31
N ASN A 42 -9.12 1.70 13.34
CA ASN A 42 -7.92 1.09 13.89
C ASN A 42 -7.70 -0.37 13.43
N GLY A 43 -7.89 -0.66 12.14
CA GLY A 43 -7.70 -2.02 11.60
C GLY A 43 -8.93 -2.93 11.63
N THR A 44 -9.97 -2.62 12.41
CA THR A 44 -11.11 -3.55 12.61
C THR A 44 -12.08 -3.64 11.42
N GLY A 45 -12.06 -2.65 10.52
CA GLY A 45 -12.99 -2.53 9.40
C GLY A 45 -14.42 -2.14 9.79
N ARG A 46 -14.77 -2.11 11.08
CA ARG A 46 -16.12 -1.79 11.55
C ARG A 46 -16.10 -0.72 12.64
N VAL A 47 -17.06 0.20 12.56
CA VAL A 47 -17.27 1.26 13.54
C VAL A 47 -18.64 1.09 14.19
N SER A 48 -18.83 1.68 15.38
CA SER A 48 -20.14 1.74 16.01
C SER A 48 -21.14 2.40 15.06
N CYS A 49 -22.35 1.86 15.06
CA CYS A 49 -23.43 2.43 14.28
C CYS A 49 -23.86 3.75 14.90
N ILE A 50 -24.23 4.68 14.03
CA ILE A 50 -24.49 6.05 14.46
C ILE A 50 -25.76 6.14 15.33
N CYS A 51 -26.72 5.24 15.13
CA CYS A 51 -27.93 5.14 15.95
C CYS A 51 -27.63 4.89 17.42
N SER A 52 -26.53 4.20 17.75
CA SER A 52 -26.16 3.92 19.14
C SER A 52 -25.87 5.19 19.96
N ARG A 53 -25.71 6.35 19.32
CA ARG A 53 -25.49 7.63 20.02
C ARG A 53 -26.77 8.40 20.35
N TRP A 54 -27.88 8.08 19.69
CA TRP A 54 -29.15 8.79 19.89
C TRP A 54 -30.29 7.86 20.28
N SER A 55 -30.02 6.55 20.32
CA SER A 55 -30.99 5.57 20.76
C SER A 55 -30.82 5.35 22.25
N ASP A 56 -31.91 5.52 23.00
CA ASP A 56 -31.96 5.45 24.47
C ASP A 56 -31.98 3.99 24.99
N GLY A 57 -31.18 3.11 24.37
CA GLY A 57 -31.03 1.71 24.78
C GLY A 57 -31.25 0.70 23.66
N ASP A 58 -31.96 1.08 22.58
CA ASP A 58 -32.23 0.18 21.46
C ASP A 58 -31.12 0.23 20.41
N VAL A 59 -30.36 -0.84 20.27
CA VAL A 59 -29.30 -0.91 19.26
C VAL A 59 -29.89 -1.44 17.96
N GLY A 60 -30.07 -0.55 16.98
CA GLY A 60 -30.46 -0.97 15.64
C GLY A 60 -31.12 0.13 14.82
N CYS A 61 -30.61 0.37 13.63
CA CYS A 61 -31.31 1.18 12.64
C CYS A 61 -31.09 0.59 11.25
N ARG A 62 -31.80 1.12 10.26
CA ARG A 62 -31.68 0.71 8.86
C ARG A 62 -30.24 0.80 8.33
N THR A 63 -29.44 1.74 8.82
CA THR A 63 -28.04 1.93 8.39
C THR A 63 -27.11 0.78 8.79
N CYS A 64 -27.39 0.09 9.88
CA CYS A 64 -26.61 -1.08 10.33
C CYS A 64 -27.42 -2.37 10.38
N SER A 65 -28.62 -2.38 9.80
CA SER A 65 -29.51 -3.55 9.74
C SER A 65 -29.71 -4.21 11.11
N GLY A 66 -29.86 -3.41 12.18
CA GLY A 66 -30.03 -3.93 13.54
C GLY A 66 -28.76 -4.43 14.24
N SER A 67 -27.61 -4.51 13.56
CA SER A 67 -26.38 -5.09 14.15
C SER A 67 -25.62 -4.17 15.10
N GLY A 68 -25.96 -2.88 15.15
CA GLY A 68 -25.24 -1.88 15.96
C GLY A 68 -23.83 -1.54 15.46
N ARG A 69 -23.35 -2.17 14.37
CA ARG A 69 -22.04 -1.88 13.78
C ARG A 69 -22.19 -1.70 12.27
N ARG A 70 -21.48 -0.73 11.72
CA ARG A 70 -21.42 -0.52 10.27
C ARG A 70 -20.00 -0.67 9.76
N ALA A 71 -19.86 -0.97 8.47
CA ALA A 71 -18.57 -0.91 7.81
C ALA A 71 -17.96 0.49 7.97
N CYS A 72 -16.66 0.56 8.22
CA CYS A 72 -15.96 1.83 8.29
C CYS A 72 -15.97 2.48 6.90
N SER A 73 -16.56 3.67 6.79
CA SER A 73 -16.64 4.41 5.52
C SER A 73 -15.27 4.80 4.98
N SER A 74 -14.30 5.10 5.85
CA SER A 74 -12.95 5.54 5.45
C SER A 74 -12.16 4.45 4.73
N CYS A 75 -12.34 3.18 5.10
CA CYS A 75 -11.67 2.05 4.46
C CYS A 75 -12.62 1.11 3.71
N GLY A 76 -13.91 1.45 3.62
CA GLY A 76 -14.93 0.59 3.02
C GLY A 76 -15.08 -0.79 3.69
N GLY A 77 -14.62 -0.95 4.93
CA GLY A 77 -14.67 -2.23 5.64
C GLY A 77 -13.41 -3.09 5.57
N SER A 78 -12.38 -2.71 4.81
CA SER A 78 -11.14 -3.50 4.69
C SER A 78 -10.28 -3.51 5.96
N GLY A 79 -10.46 -2.52 6.84
CA GLY A 79 -9.58 -2.29 7.99
C GLY A 79 -8.24 -1.64 7.63
N THR A 80 -7.87 -1.59 6.36
CA THR A 80 -6.65 -0.97 5.84
C THR A 80 -6.94 0.40 5.25
N GLY A 81 -6.06 1.38 5.50
CA GLY A 81 -6.11 2.67 4.84
C GLY A 81 -5.93 2.49 3.34
N ARG A 82 -6.76 3.17 2.54
CA ARG A 82 -6.66 3.13 1.07
C ARG A 82 -5.59 4.15 0.65
N PRO A 83 -4.48 3.73 0.03
CA PRO A 83 -3.59 4.68 -0.62
C PRO A 83 -4.39 5.37 -1.73
N ILE A 84 -4.43 6.70 -1.72
CA ILE A 84 -5.02 7.47 -2.82
C ILE A 84 -3.85 7.81 -3.76
N PRO A 85 -3.71 7.13 -4.91
CA PRO A 85 -2.70 7.52 -5.88
C PRO A 85 -3.08 8.88 -6.45
N VAL A 86 -2.21 9.87 -6.29
CA VAL A 86 -2.36 11.20 -6.89
C VAL A 86 -1.25 11.38 -7.91
N GLN A 87 -1.61 11.80 -9.12
CA GLN A 87 -0.62 12.19 -10.14
C GLN A 87 -0.22 13.65 -9.89
N LEU A 88 1.04 13.87 -9.54
CA LEU A 88 1.58 15.21 -9.36
C LEU A 88 2.26 15.66 -10.66
N ILE A 89 1.75 16.74 -11.27
CA ILE A 89 2.39 17.38 -12.42
C ILE A 89 3.26 18.53 -11.88
N VAL A 90 4.56 18.31 -11.81
CA VAL A 90 5.52 19.35 -11.40
C VAL A 90 6.06 20.03 -12.65
N ARG A 91 5.76 21.32 -12.84
CA ARG A 91 6.39 22.14 -13.88
C ARG A 91 7.77 22.57 -13.37
N GLN A 92 8.82 22.29 -14.12
CA GLN A 92 10.15 22.78 -13.79
C GLN A 92 10.17 24.31 -13.87
N PRO A 93 10.76 25.02 -12.88
CA PRO A 93 10.95 26.45 -12.98
C PRO A 93 11.87 26.73 -14.17
N THR A 94 11.37 27.50 -15.13
CA THR A 94 12.17 27.95 -16.26
C THR A 94 13.20 28.92 -15.72
N ASN A 95 14.43 28.44 -15.47
CA ASN A 95 15.53 29.30 -15.08
C ASN A 95 15.96 30.10 -16.33
N ARG A 96 15.24 31.19 -16.61
CA ARG A 96 15.64 32.19 -17.59
C ARG A 96 16.63 33.12 -16.90
N SER A 97 17.89 32.72 -16.91
CA SER A 97 19.01 33.63 -16.71
C SER A 97 18.99 34.66 -17.84
N PHE A 98 18.82 35.93 -17.49
CA PHE A 98 19.06 37.08 -18.38
C PHE A 98 20.55 37.36 -18.46
#